data_AF-A0A7J2HHN9-F1
#
_entry.id   AF-A0A7J2HHN9-F1
#
_cell.length_a   1.000
_cell.length_b   1.000
_cell.length_c   1.000
_cell.angle_alpha   90.00
_cell.angle_beta   90.00
_cell.angle_gamma   90.00
#
_symmetry.space_group_name_H-M   'P 1'
#
loop_
_entity.id
_entity.type
_entity.pdbx_description
1 polymer ?
#
loop_
_entity_poly.entity_id
_entity_poly.type
_entity_poly.pdbx_seq_one_letter_code
_entity_poly.pdbx_strand_id
1 'polypeptide(L)'
;MSVYQGVKLACRLPPRCSEPERRIARALKSAGYKVEGRRILRGDLEAELGEVTLLGDELTISVRRPDPRALDSLVSVLSRECWYIDVYYYLRGKEALEVAGNLGLRLDEGGEGAEIKRLEVRGVSLKVNLYPRPAALTVSYRVGWGEANRGVVRKIHERLFGGGREAGLFEKLLRWSR
;
A
#
# COMPACT_ATOMS: atom_id res chain seq x y z
N MET A 1 2.15 18.82 11.55
CA MET A 1 1.13 17.74 11.51
C MET A 1 1.29 17.00 10.19
N SER A 2 1.48 15.69 10.25
CA SER A 2 1.70 14.80 9.11
C SER A 2 0.43 14.71 8.26
N VAL A 3 0.47 15.13 6.99
CA VAL A 3 -0.67 15.03 6.05
C VAL A 3 -0.56 13.70 5.31
N TYR A 4 -0.60 12.60 6.07
CA TYR A 4 -0.66 11.26 5.49
C TYR A 4 -2.05 11.07 4.88
N GLN A 5 -2.12 11.04 3.54
CA GLN A 5 -3.40 11.04 2.82
C GLN A 5 -4.05 9.64 2.69
N GLY A 6 -3.46 8.59 3.28
CA GLY A 6 -4.01 7.23 3.21
C GLY A 6 -3.40 6.37 2.10
N VAL A 7 -3.75 5.09 2.09
CA VAL A 7 -3.42 4.15 1.00
C VAL A 7 -4.68 3.90 0.19
N LYS A 8 -4.59 4.02 -1.13
CA LYS A 8 -5.67 3.61 -2.02
C LYS A 8 -5.35 2.23 -2.60
N LEU A 9 -6.34 1.35 -2.54
CA LEU A 9 -6.30 0.03 -3.14
C LEU A 9 -7.27 0.03 -4.34
N ALA A 10 -6.84 -0.55 -5.45
CA ALA A 10 -7.70 -0.85 -6.58
C ALA A 10 -7.75 -2.36 -6.75
N CYS A 11 -8.85 -2.97 -6.30
CA CYS A 11 -9.12 -4.39 -6.46
C CYS A 11 -9.65 -4.64 -7.88
N ARG A 12 -8.89 -5.38 -8.68
CA ARG A 12 -9.35 -5.79 -10.02
C ARG A 12 -10.12 -7.08 -9.94
N LEU A 13 -11.41 -7.00 -10.22
CA LEU A 13 -12.34 -8.10 -10.13
C LEU A 13 -12.39 -8.89 -11.44
N PRO A 14 -12.77 -10.17 -11.39
CA PRO A 14 -13.07 -10.92 -12.60
C PRO A 14 -14.15 -10.21 -13.42
N PRO A 15 -14.08 -10.23 -14.75
CA PRO A 15 -15.06 -9.60 -15.63
C PRO A 15 -16.47 -10.14 -15.35
N ARG A 16 -17.47 -9.27 -15.52
CA ARG A 16 -18.90 -9.58 -15.29
C ARG A 16 -19.27 -9.89 -13.83
N CYS A 17 -18.52 -9.36 -12.86
CA CYS A 17 -18.96 -9.38 -11.48
C CYS A 17 -20.21 -8.49 -11.35
N SER A 18 -21.38 -9.10 -11.13
CA SER A 18 -22.66 -8.40 -11.07
C SER A 18 -22.85 -7.55 -9.81
N GLU A 19 -22.10 -7.84 -8.74
CA GLU A 19 -22.16 -7.11 -7.48
C GLU A 19 -20.78 -7.01 -6.77
N PRO A 20 -19.82 -6.25 -7.33
CA PRO A 20 -18.48 -6.04 -6.78
C PRO A 20 -18.45 -5.74 -5.28
N GLU A 21 -19.22 -4.74 -4.85
CA GLU A 21 -19.25 -4.25 -3.47
C GLU A 21 -19.77 -5.34 -2.51
N ARG A 22 -20.85 -6.04 -2.88
CA ARG A 22 -21.44 -7.10 -2.05
C ARG A 22 -20.54 -8.31 -1.94
N ARG A 23 -19.83 -8.66 -3.01
CA ARG A 23 -18.82 -9.74 -3.00
C ARG A 23 -17.71 -9.43 -2.00
N ILE A 24 -17.11 -8.25 -2.12
CA ILE A 24 -16.03 -7.80 -1.24
C ILE A 24 -16.51 -7.65 0.21
N ALA A 25 -17.69 -7.06 0.42
CA ALA A 25 -18.27 -6.94 1.76
C ALA A 25 -18.50 -8.30 2.43
N ARG A 26 -18.97 -9.32 1.69
CA ARG A 26 -19.13 -10.69 2.21
C ARG A 26 -17.80 -11.30 2.61
N ALA A 27 -16.79 -11.23 1.75
CA ALA A 27 -15.46 -11.76 2.05
C ALA A 27 -14.83 -11.10 3.29
N LEU A 28 -14.96 -9.77 3.40
CA LEU A 28 -14.50 -9.01 4.57
C LEU A 28 -15.25 -9.42 5.85
N LYS A 29 -16.58 -9.53 5.81
CA LYS A 29 -17.37 -9.99 6.96
C LYS A 29 -16.98 -11.41 7.40
N SER A 30 -16.81 -12.34 6.45
CA SER A 30 -16.35 -13.70 6.74
C SER A 30 -14.94 -13.74 7.34
N ALA A 31 -14.10 -12.74 7.06
CA ALA A 31 -12.78 -12.59 7.65
C ALA A 31 -12.77 -11.82 8.99
N GLY A 32 -13.95 -11.48 9.54
CA GLY A 32 -14.10 -10.81 10.83
C GLY A 32 -14.03 -9.28 10.78
N TYR A 33 -14.17 -8.66 9.60
CA TYR A 33 -14.31 -7.21 9.48
C TYR A 33 -15.77 -6.79 9.71
N LYS A 34 -15.98 -5.64 10.35
CA LYS A 34 -17.28 -4.98 10.42
C LYS A 34 -17.44 -4.12 9.16
N VAL A 35 -18.50 -4.34 8.40
CA VAL A 35 -18.80 -3.55 7.18
C VAL A 35 -20.18 -2.91 7.33
N GLU A 36 -20.20 -1.58 7.43
CA GLU A 36 -21.40 -0.75 7.67
C GLU A 36 -21.52 0.31 6.57
N GLY A 37 -22.49 0.13 5.66
CA GLY A 37 -22.56 0.93 4.44
C GLY A 37 -21.27 0.77 3.63
N ARG A 38 -20.54 1.88 3.46
CA ARG A 38 -19.22 1.90 2.80
C ARG A 38 -18.04 1.75 3.75
N ARG A 39 -18.25 1.82 5.08
CA ARG A 39 -17.15 1.78 6.06
C ARG A 39 -16.73 0.34 6.34
N ILE A 40 -15.43 0.11 6.42
CA ILE A 40 -14.78 -1.16 6.78
C ILE A 40 -13.95 -0.92 8.04
N LEU A 41 -14.22 -1.68 9.09
CA LEU A 41 -13.58 -1.53 10.40
C LEU A 41 -13.04 -2.86 10.91
N ARG A 42 -11.84 -2.84 11.50
CA ARG A 42 -11.28 -3.97 12.27
C ARG A 42 -10.14 -3.50 13.18
N GLY A 43 -10.34 -3.56 14.49
CA GLY A 43 -9.41 -2.94 15.43
C GLY A 43 -9.27 -1.45 15.12
N ASP A 44 -8.03 -0.97 14.99
CA ASP A 44 -7.73 0.42 14.64
C ASP A 44 -7.76 0.71 13.12
N LEU A 45 -8.01 -0.31 12.28
CA LEU A 45 -8.14 -0.10 10.84
C LEU A 45 -9.48 0.55 10.51
N GLU A 46 -9.40 1.69 9.83
CA GLU A 46 -10.53 2.35 9.20
C GLU A 46 -10.28 2.47 7.68
N ALA A 47 -11.18 1.85 6.92
CA ALA A 47 -11.18 1.94 5.46
C ALA A 47 -12.58 2.21 4.92
N GLU A 48 -12.65 2.63 3.67
CA GLU A 48 -13.89 3.00 2.99
C GLU A 48 -13.93 2.37 1.59
N LEU A 49 -15.03 1.67 1.28
CA LEU A 49 -15.37 1.24 -0.06
C LEU A 49 -15.61 2.47 -0.93
N GLY A 50 -14.80 2.62 -1.95
CA GLY A 50 -14.95 3.64 -2.98
C GLY A 50 -15.86 3.16 -4.11
N GLU A 51 -15.72 3.85 -5.24
CA GLU A 51 -16.52 3.58 -6.43
C GLU A 51 -16.05 2.31 -7.16
N VAL A 52 -16.99 1.77 -7.92
CA VAL A 52 -16.78 0.72 -8.92
C VAL A 52 -16.68 1.39 -10.29
N THR A 53 -15.74 0.96 -11.13
CA THR A 53 -15.68 1.42 -12.53
C THR A 53 -16.96 1.10 -13.29
N LEU A 54 -17.24 1.85 -14.36
CA LEU A 54 -18.42 1.62 -15.22
C LEU A 54 -18.47 0.19 -15.80
N LEU A 55 -17.31 -0.46 -15.95
CA LEU A 55 -17.20 -1.83 -16.44
C LEU A 55 -17.39 -2.89 -15.35
N GLY A 56 -17.48 -2.49 -14.07
CA GLY A 56 -17.62 -3.41 -12.94
C GLY A 56 -16.35 -4.19 -12.59
N ASP A 57 -15.21 -3.84 -13.20
CA ASP A 57 -13.97 -4.62 -13.15
C ASP A 57 -12.95 -4.10 -12.12
N GLU A 58 -13.18 -2.93 -11.53
CA GLU A 58 -12.35 -2.37 -10.47
C GLU A 58 -13.23 -1.82 -9.35
N LEU A 59 -12.92 -2.21 -8.12
CA LEU A 59 -13.46 -1.60 -6.90
C LEU A 59 -12.32 -0.92 -6.15
N THR A 60 -12.50 0.37 -5.85
CA THR A 60 -11.52 1.12 -5.06
C THR A 60 -11.80 1.03 -3.57
N ILE A 61 -10.75 1.03 -2.76
CA ILE A 61 -10.83 1.05 -1.29
C ILE A 61 -9.81 2.04 -0.76
N SER A 62 -10.25 2.96 0.09
CA SER A 62 -9.37 3.96 0.71
C SER A 62 -9.11 3.59 2.17
N VAL A 63 -7.85 3.43 2.54
CA VAL A 63 -7.42 3.03 3.90
C VAL A 63 -6.77 4.23 4.57
N ARG A 64 -7.33 4.68 5.70
CA ARG A 64 -6.83 5.85 6.43
C ARG A 64 -5.78 5.39 7.44
N ARG A 65 -4.57 5.99 7.37
CA ARG A 65 -3.46 5.76 8.32
C ARG A 65 -3.27 4.26 8.68
N PRO A 66 -3.02 3.37 7.70
CA PRO A 66 -2.94 1.95 7.99
C PRO A 66 -1.73 1.62 8.87
N ASP A 67 -1.98 0.85 9.93
CA ASP A 67 -0.96 -0.02 10.51
C ASP A 67 -0.50 -1.05 9.45
N PRO A 68 0.82 -1.34 9.34
CA PRO A 68 1.34 -2.26 8.33
C PRO A 68 0.70 -3.66 8.36
N ARG A 69 0.42 -4.21 9.55
CA ARG A 69 -0.18 -5.54 9.70
C ARG A 69 -1.64 -5.52 9.32
N ALA A 70 -2.37 -4.47 9.71
CA ALA A 70 -3.77 -4.32 9.37
C ALA A 70 -3.98 -4.16 7.85
N LEU A 71 -3.12 -3.39 7.17
CA LEU A 71 -3.12 -3.26 5.71
C LEU A 71 -2.83 -4.59 5.01
N ASP A 72 -1.82 -5.31 5.47
CA ASP A 72 -1.43 -6.62 4.92
C ASP A 72 -2.55 -7.66 5.10
N SER A 73 -3.21 -7.67 6.26
CA SER A 73 -4.41 -8.49 6.50
C SER A 73 -5.56 -8.13 5.56
N LEU A 74 -5.82 -6.84 5.35
CA LEU A 74 -6.88 -6.38 4.46
C LEU A 74 -6.59 -6.82 3.02
N VAL A 75 -5.38 -6.55 2.51
CA VAL A 75 -4.98 -6.95 1.15
C VAL A 75 -4.99 -8.47 1.01
N SER A 76 -4.62 -9.23 2.04
CA SER A 76 -4.68 -10.70 2.02
C SER A 76 -6.10 -11.22 1.80
N VAL A 77 -7.10 -10.65 2.48
CA VAL A 77 -8.51 -11.01 2.27
C VAL A 77 -8.97 -10.63 0.87
N LEU A 78 -8.69 -9.40 0.44
CA LEU A 78 -9.09 -8.90 -0.87
C LEU A 78 -8.45 -9.71 -2.01
N SER A 79 -7.19 -10.12 -1.87
CA SER A 79 -6.44 -10.83 -2.91
C SER A 79 -7.03 -12.19 -3.32
N ARG A 80 -7.95 -12.72 -2.51
CA ARG A 80 -8.70 -13.95 -2.82
C ARG A 80 -9.92 -13.69 -3.69
N GLU A 81 -10.38 -12.44 -3.74
CA GLU A 81 -11.55 -12.00 -4.50
C GLU A 81 -11.18 -11.23 -5.77
N CYS A 82 -9.96 -10.68 -5.83
CA CYS A 82 -9.43 -9.93 -6.96
C CYS A 82 -8.42 -10.78 -7.76
N TRP A 83 -8.30 -10.54 -9.07
CA TRP A 83 -7.18 -11.07 -9.87
C TRP A 83 -5.84 -10.50 -9.39
N TYR A 84 -5.83 -9.21 -9.09
CA TYR A 84 -4.72 -8.52 -8.44
C TYR A 84 -5.22 -7.23 -7.79
N ILE A 85 -4.38 -6.63 -6.96
CA ILE A 85 -4.64 -5.36 -6.30
C ILE A 85 -3.50 -4.41 -6.63
N ASP A 86 -3.84 -3.26 -7.21
CA ASP A 86 -2.88 -2.16 -7.33
C ASP A 86 -2.95 -1.31 -6.05
N VAL A 87 -1.81 -1.10 -5.41
CA VAL A 87 -1.67 -0.36 -4.16
C VAL A 87 -1.02 0.99 -4.46
N TYR A 88 -1.59 2.08 -3.96
CA TYR A 88 -1.15 3.44 -4.22
C TYR A 88 -0.94 4.20 -2.92
N TYR A 89 0.25 4.77 -2.79
CA TYR A 89 0.61 5.73 -1.76
C TYR A 89 0.75 7.10 -2.40
N TYR A 90 0.17 8.11 -1.76
CA TYR A 90 0.38 9.50 -2.14
C TYR A 90 0.84 10.30 -0.93
N LEU A 91 2.02 10.89 -1.05
CA LEU A 91 2.73 11.53 0.04
C LEU A 91 3.15 12.93 -0.38
N ARG A 92 3.14 13.87 0.57
CA ARG A 92 3.48 15.28 0.36
C ARG A 92 4.33 15.83 1.50
N GLY A 93 5.09 16.88 1.20
CA GLY A 93 5.92 17.60 2.16
C GLY A 93 6.92 16.68 2.84
N LYS A 94 7.01 16.79 4.18
CA LYS A 94 7.97 16.05 5.00
C LYS A 94 7.89 14.53 4.82
N GLU A 95 6.68 13.96 4.70
CA GLU A 95 6.53 12.52 4.51
C GLU A 95 7.09 12.06 3.16
N ALA A 96 6.91 12.86 2.10
CA ALA A 96 7.51 12.56 0.81
C ALA A 96 9.04 12.57 0.91
N LEU A 97 9.63 13.56 1.60
CA LEU A 97 11.08 13.62 1.82
C LEU A 97 11.59 12.40 2.60
N GLU A 98 10.91 12.02 3.69
CA GLU A 98 11.27 10.88 4.53
C GLU A 98 11.17 9.55 3.76
N VAL A 99 10.07 9.33 3.04
CA VAL A 99 9.88 8.10 2.24
C VAL A 99 10.86 8.03 1.07
N ALA A 100 11.14 9.15 0.38
CA ALA A 100 12.18 9.20 -0.65
C ALA A 100 13.54 8.78 -0.06
N GLY A 101 13.93 9.33 1.09
CA GLY A 101 15.15 8.98 1.78
C GLY A 101 15.23 7.50 2.18
N ASN A 102 14.14 6.93 2.71
CA ASN A 102 14.07 5.49 3.04
C ASN A 102 14.22 4.58 1.81
N LEU A 103 13.82 5.06 0.64
CA LEU A 103 14.00 4.39 -0.63
C LEU A 103 15.39 4.64 -1.27
N GLY A 104 16.25 5.43 -0.65
CA GLY A 104 17.55 5.83 -1.20
C GLY A 104 17.44 6.80 -2.37
N LEU A 105 16.30 7.48 -2.49
CA LEU A 105 16.03 8.47 -3.51
C LEU A 105 16.18 9.88 -2.93
N ARG A 106 16.50 10.85 -3.78
CA ARG A 106 16.49 12.26 -3.42
C ARG A 106 15.30 12.93 -4.10
N LEU A 107 14.52 13.65 -3.31
CA LEU A 107 13.50 14.56 -3.79
C LEU A 107 14.12 15.96 -3.73
N ASP A 108 14.92 16.31 -4.74
CA ASP A 108 15.64 17.58 -4.78
C ASP A 108 14.66 18.73 -5.02
N GLU A 109 14.43 19.60 -4.04
CA GLU A 109 13.50 20.73 -4.14
C GLU A 109 13.92 21.77 -5.22
N GLY A 110 15.17 21.70 -5.68
CA GLY A 110 15.69 22.48 -6.81
C GLY A 110 15.40 21.89 -8.19
N GLY A 111 14.97 20.62 -8.28
CA GLY A 111 14.63 19.97 -9.54
C GLY A 111 13.30 20.47 -10.11
N GLU A 112 13.24 20.68 -11.43
CA GLU A 112 12.01 21.15 -12.11
C GLU A 112 11.21 20.02 -12.78
N GLY A 113 11.78 18.82 -12.90
CA GLY A 113 11.16 17.69 -13.60
C GLY A 113 10.55 16.64 -12.69
N ALA A 114 9.39 16.09 -13.08
CA ALA A 114 8.89 14.86 -12.49
C ALA A 114 9.76 13.67 -12.95
N GLU A 115 10.20 12.84 -12.01
CA GLU A 115 11.00 11.65 -12.32
C GLU A 115 10.25 10.37 -12.01
N ILE A 116 10.41 9.36 -12.87
CA ILE A 116 9.88 8.01 -12.63
C ILE A 116 11.06 7.07 -12.35
N LYS A 117 11.06 6.45 -11.16
CA LYS A 117 12.00 5.39 -10.80
C LYS A 117 11.25 4.06 -10.67
N ARG A 118 11.96 2.97 -10.96
CA ARG A 118 11.50 1.61 -10.68
C ARG A 118 12.42 0.98 -9.65
N LEU A 119 11.83 0.42 -8.61
CA LEU A 119 12.52 -0.19 -7.48
C LEU A 119 11.99 -1.62 -7.31
N GLU A 120 12.88 -2.59 -7.17
CA GLU A 120 12.52 -3.97 -6.85
C GLU A 120 12.51 -4.16 -5.33
N VAL A 121 11.38 -4.56 -4.77
CA VAL A 121 11.27 -4.92 -3.35
C VAL A 121 10.61 -6.28 -3.23
N ARG A 122 11.38 -7.29 -2.77
CA ARG A 122 10.91 -8.67 -2.56
C ARG A 122 10.22 -9.27 -3.81
N GLY A 123 10.74 -8.97 -5.00
CA GLY A 123 10.22 -9.48 -6.28
C GLY A 123 9.00 -8.72 -6.79
N VAL A 124 8.68 -7.56 -6.23
CA VAL A 124 7.64 -6.66 -6.72
C VAL A 124 8.30 -5.37 -7.20
N SER A 125 7.99 -4.99 -8.44
CA SER A 125 8.42 -3.72 -9.03
C SER A 125 7.52 -2.57 -8.54
N LEU A 126 8.09 -1.71 -7.70
CA LEU A 126 7.50 -0.44 -7.27
C LEU A 126 7.77 0.62 -8.34
N LYS A 127 6.72 1.29 -8.79
CA LYS A 127 6.81 2.53 -9.58
C LYS A 127 6.77 3.70 -8.60
N VAL A 128 7.83 4.51 -8.60
CA VAL A 128 7.92 5.71 -7.78
C VAL A 128 7.93 6.92 -8.70
N ASN A 129 6.91 7.78 -8.64
CA ASN A 129 6.93 9.07 -9.32
C ASN A 129 7.27 10.15 -8.30
N LEU A 130 8.37 10.86 -8.55
CA LEU A 130 8.89 11.94 -7.74
C LEU A 130 8.46 13.27 -8.34
N TYR A 131 7.95 14.16 -7.49
CA TYR A 131 7.54 15.52 -7.86
C TYR A 131 8.28 16.52 -6.95
N PRO A 132 9.52 16.89 -7.29
CA PRO A 132 10.34 17.90 -6.60
C PRO A 132 9.59 19.14 -6.12
N ARG A 133 8.84 19.76 -7.03
CA ARG A 133 7.89 20.86 -6.76
C ARG A 133 6.52 20.32 -7.16
N PRO A 134 5.71 19.83 -6.21
CA PRO A 134 5.45 20.45 -4.90
C PRO A 134 5.93 19.63 -3.68
N ALA A 135 7.12 19.05 -3.71
CA ALA A 135 7.63 18.11 -2.69
C ALA A 135 6.65 16.96 -2.44
N ALA A 136 6.28 16.23 -3.50
CA ALA A 136 5.36 15.10 -3.43
C ALA A 136 5.97 13.85 -4.06
N LEU A 137 5.49 12.68 -3.65
CA LEU A 137 5.79 11.44 -4.35
C LEU A 137 4.59 10.49 -4.34
N THR A 138 4.52 9.68 -5.37
CA THR A 138 3.61 8.54 -5.44
C THR A 138 4.42 7.27 -5.48
N VAL A 139 3.94 6.25 -4.76
CA VAL A 139 4.44 4.88 -4.92
C VAL A 139 3.26 4.02 -5.33
N SER A 140 3.42 3.26 -6.40
CA SER A 140 2.44 2.25 -6.78
C SER A 140 3.09 0.90 -7.09
N TYR A 141 2.38 -0.16 -6.75
CA TYR A 141 2.79 -1.53 -7.07
C TYR A 141 1.58 -2.46 -7.15
N ARG A 142 1.78 -3.59 -7.82
CA ARG A 142 0.76 -4.63 -7.98
C ARG A 142 1.05 -5.80 -7.06
N VAL A 143 -0.02 -6.35 -6.49
CA VAL A 143 0.02 -7.52 -5.60
C VAL A 143 -0.98 -8.54 -6.11
N GLY A 144 -0.52 -9.75 -6.44
CA GLY A 144 -1.37 -10.90 -6.67
C GLY A 144 -1.53 -11.75 -5.41
N TRP A 145 -2.23 -12.88 -5.54
CA TRP A 145 -2.42 -13.84 -4.45
C TRP A 145 -1.10 -14.35 -3.86
N GLY A 146 -0.09 -14.62 -4.71
CA GLY A 146 1.22 -15.10 -4.28
C GLY A 146 2.02 -14.07 -3.46
N GLU A 147 1.95 -12.79 -3.82
CA GLU A 147 2.60 -11.70 -3.08
C GLU A 147 1.89 -11.44 -1.75
N ALA A 148 0.55 -11.44 -1.75
CA ALA A 148 -0.25 -11.22 -0.56
C ALA A 148 0.03 -12.28 0.52
N ASN A 149 0.04 -13.56 0.16
CA ASN A 149 0.33 -14.65 1.10
C ASN A 149 1.76 -14.62 1.69
N ARG A 150 2.70 -13.94 1.04
CA ARG A 150 4.09 -13.79 1.51
C ARG A 150 4.30 -12.56 2.41
N GLY A 151 3.22 -11.83 2.72
CA GLY A 151 3.25 -10.60 3.53
C GLY A 151 4.04 -9.48 2.86
N VAL A 152 4.01 -9.41 1.52
CA VAL A 152 4.80 -8.43 0.75
C VAL A 152 4.31 -7.01 1.00
N VAL A 153 3.00 -6.82 1.19
CA VAL A 153 2.42 -5.49 1.46
C VAL A 153 2.98 -4.92 2.76
N ARG A 154 3.02 -5.73 3.83
CA ARG A 154 3.62 -5.32 5.10
C ARG A 154 5.08 -4.86 4.92
N LYS A 155 5.88 -5.69 4.25
CA LYS A 155 7.32 -5.43 4.03
C LYS A 155 7.57 -4.19 3.20
N ILE A 156 6.77 -3.96 2.15
CA ILE A 156 6.85 -2.74 1.34
C ILE A 156 6.47 -1.52 2.20
N HIS A 157 5.37 -1.60 2.95
CA HIS A 157 4.95 -0.51 3.83
C HIS A 157 6.04 -0.19 4.88
N GLU A 158 6.58 -1.19 5.56
CA GLU A 158 7.70 -1.04 6.50
C GLU A 158 8.94 -0.44 5.83
N ARG A 159 9.24 -0.80 4.57
CA ARG A 159 10.34 -0.21 3.81
C ARG A 159 10.11 1.26 3.49
N LEU A 160 8.90 1.65 3.13
CA LEU A 160 8.53 3.04 2.84
C LEU A 160 8.68 3.93 4.07
N PHE A 161 8.18 3.47 5.22
CA PHE A 161 8.15 4.27 6.45
C PHE A 161 9.28 3.96 7.44
N GLY A 162 10.34 3.26 7.00
CA GLY A 162 11.54 3.03 7.81
C GLY A 162 11.36 2.01 8.95
N GLY A 163 10.20 1.36 9.07
CA GLY A 163 9.92 0.30 10.05
C GLY A 163 10.67 -1.02 9.80
N GLY A 164 11.34 -1.13 8.66
CA GLY A 164 12.11 -2.30 8.25
C GLY A 164 13.63 -2.13 8.30
N ARG A 165 14.19 -1.41 9.28
CA ARG A 165 15.60 -1.66 9.65
C ARG A 165 15.65 -3.06 10.29
N GLU A 166 15.71 -4.09 9.45
CA GLU A 166 16.41 -5.31 9.85
C GLU A 166 17.79 -4.82 10.29
N ALA A 167 18.07 -4.92 11.60
CA ALA A 167 19.41 -4.83 12.15
C ALA A 167 20.34 -5.50 11.15
N GLY A 168 21.18 -4.69 10.48
CA GLY A 168 21.97 -5.16 9.35
C GLY A 168 22.77 -6.38 9.80
N LEU A 169 23.10 -7.28 8.88
CA LEU A 169 24.03 -8.39 9.14
C LEU A 169 25.26 -7.96 9.98
N PHE A 170 25.69 -6.70 9.86
CA PHE A 170 26.69 -6.04 10.70
C PHE A 170 26.35 -5.94 12.21
N GLU A 171 25.12 -5.62 12.61
CA GLU A 171 24.71 -5.59 14.03
C GLU A 171 24.59 -7.00 14.63
N LYS A 172 24.26 -8.01 13.81
CA LYS A 172 24.29 -9.43 14.25
C LYS A 172 25.72 -9.95 14.41
N LEU A 173 26.65 -9.56 13.52
CA LEU A 173 28.07 -9.90 13.63
C LEU A 173 28.72 -9.27 14.86
N LEU A 174 28.34 -8.03 15.21
CA LEU A 174 28.84 -7.34 16.40
C LEU A 174 28.35 -7.92 17.75
N ARG A 175 27.32 -8.80 17.77
CA ARG A 175 26.89 -9.53 18.98
C ARG A 175 27.62 -10.84 19.20
N TRP A 176 28.42 -11.31 18.24
CA TRP A 176 29.24 -12.52 18.36
C TRP A 176 30.68 -12.22 18.79
N SER A 177 31.10 -10.94 18.79
CA SER A 177 32.43 -10.51 19.24
C SER A 177 32.44 -9.89 20.65
N ARG A 178 31.48 -10.25 21.50
CA ARG A 178 31.42 -9.84 22.90
C ARG A 178 31.33 -11.05 23.82
#